data_AF-A8S3Z6-F1
#
_entry.id   AF-A8S3Z6-F1
#
_cell.length_a   1.000
_cell.length_b   1.000
_cell.length_c   1.000
_cell.angle_alpha   90.00
_cell.angle_beta   90.00
_cell.angle_gamma   90.00
#
_symmetry.space_group_name_H-M   'P 1'
#
loop_
_entity.id
_entity.type
_entity.pdbx_description
1 polymer ?
#
loop_
_entity_poly.entity_id
_entity_poly.type
_entity_poly.pdbx_seq_one_letter_code
_entity_poly.pdbx_strand_id
1 'polypeptide(L)'
;MPVKCNRKGDYKLQSDGERVYTCMTSDFFLDEADGWRAEAWDIIRRRSDLNFVIITKRIHRFEVGLPGDWGSGYENVTICCTCENQNRADYRLPVFLELPIKHRTVIHEPMLEQIDIRKYLATGKIEGVTCGGESGPDARVCDFAWILDSMEQCVEYDVPFWFKQTGAKFKKGNKVYLIDRKAQMSQAQKAGINYKC
;
A
#
# COMPACT_ATOMS: atom_id res chain seq x y z
N MET A 1 -2.64 -2.10 -21.56
CA MET A 1 -2.64 -3.47 -21.04
C MET A 1 -1.21 -4.02 -21.10
N PRO A 2 -0.67 -4.54 -19.99
CA PRO A 2 0.73 -5.00 -19.89
C PRO A 2 1.14 -6.03 -20.96
N VAL A 3 0.20 -6.81 -21.49
CA VAL A 3 0.47 -7.81 -22.54
C VAL A 3 0.44 -7.27 -23.98
N LYS A 4 0.19 -5.97 -24.18
CA LYS A 4 0.10 -5.39 -25.53
C LYS A 4 1.50 -5.30 -26.15
N CYS A 5 1.70 -5.89 -27.33
CA CYS A 5 2.97 -5.81 -28.05
C CYS A 5 3.00 -4.70 -29.12
N ASN A 6 4.21 -4.28 -29.49
CA ASN A 6 4.49 -3.47 -30.68
C ASN A 6 4.49 -4.36 -31.95
N ARG A 7 4.74 -3.79 -33.13
CA ARG A 7 4.78 -4.54 -34.41
C ARG A 7 5.94 -5.56 -34.49
N LYS A 8 6.96 -5.42 -33.64
CA LYS A 8 8.13 -6.31 -33.57
C LYS A 8 7.92 -7.48 -32.59
N GLY A 9 6.80 -7.49 -31.85
CA GLY A 9 6.51 -8.52 -30.86
C GLY A 9 6.90 -8.15 -29.43
N ASP A 10 7.62 -7.05 -29.21
CA ASP A 10 8.02 -6.63 -27.86
C ASP A 10 6.83 -6.05 -27.10
N TYR A 11 6.75 -6.29 -25.78
CA TYR A 11 5.76 -5.64 -24.94
C TYR A 11 5.90 -4.13 -25.00
N LYS A 12 4.79 -3.39 -25.12
CA LYS A 12 4.83 -1.92 -25.13
C LYS A 12 5.22 -1.34 -23.78
N LEU A 13 4.81 -1.99 -22.70
CA LEU A 13 5.23 -1.65 -21.36
C LEU A 13 6.53 -2.37 -21.07
N GLN A 14 7.61 -1.61 -21.02
CA GLN A 14 8.97 -2.09 -20.75
C GLN A 14 9.17 -2.24 -19.24
N SER A 15 10.09 -3.14 -18.86
CA SER A 15 10.58 -3.20 -17.48
C SER A 15 11.74 -2.22 -17.34
N ASP A 16 11.49 -1.11 -16.64
CA ASP A 16 12.46 -0.04 -16.34
C ASP A 16 12.74 0.08 -14.84
N GLY A 17 12.29 -0.91 -14.06
CA GLY A 17 12.36 -0.91 -12.60
C GLY A 17 11.19 -0.21 -11.92
N GLU A 18 10.27 0.43 -12.68
CA GLU A 18 9.08 1.02 -12.09
C GLU A 18 8.06 -0.03 -11.65
N ARG A 19 7.26 0.34 -10.64
CA ARG A 19 6.18 -0.49 -10.09
C ARG A 19 4.90 -0.29 -10.89
N VAL A 20 4.24 -1.38 -11.24
CA VAL A 20 2.95 -1.39 -11.93
C VAL A 20 1.83 -1.54 -10.91
N TYR A 21 1.19 -0.42 -10.57
CA TYR A 21 0.06 -0.42 -9.65
C TYR A 21 -1.21 -0.91 -10.35
N THR A 22 -1.88 -1.84 -9.70
CA THR A 22 -3.19 -2.36 -10.12
C THR A 22 -4.33 -1.57 -9.47
N CYS A 23 -5.50 -1.54 -10.12
CA CYS A 23 -6.75 -1.08 -9.51
C CYS A 23 -6.68 0.31 -8.82
N MET A 24 -6.01 1.29 -9.43
CA MET A 24 -5.73 2.61 -8.84
C MET A 24 -6.95 3.36 -8.28
N THR A 25 -8.15 3.11 -8.82
CA THR A 25 -9.41 3.71 -8.39
C THR A 25 -10.42 2.69 -7.84
N SER A 26 -10.01 1.44 -7.67
CA SER A 26 -10.83 0.32 -7.19
C SER A 26 -10.02 -0.58 -6.26
N ASP A 27 -10.37 -1.86 -6.12
CA ASP A 27 -9.64 -2.82 -5.30
C ASP A 27 -9.65 -4.17 -6.02
N PHE A 28 -8.49 -4.84 -6.07
CA PHE A 28 -8.29 -6.10 -6.81
C PHE A 28 -9.14 -7.25 -6.26
N PHE A 29 -9.50 -7.19 -4.97
CA PHE A 29 -10.25 -8.23 -4.27
C PHE A 29 -11.73 -7.86 -4.06
N LEU A 30 -12.26 -6.90 -4.84
CA LEU A 30 -13.71 -6.70 -4.98
C LEU A 30 -14.38 -7.98 -5.50
N ASP A 31 -15.57 -8.29 -5.00
CA ASP A 31 -16.38 -9.41 -5.47
C ASP A 31 -16.84 -9.21 -6.91
N GLU A 32 -17.13 -7.98 -7.34
CA GLU A 32 -17.46 -7.71 -8.75
C GLU A 32 -16.27 -7.94 -9.69
N ALA A 33 -15.04 -7.99 -9.15
CA ALA A 33 -13.83 -8.32 -9.91
C ALA A 33 -13.55 -9.82 -9.99
N ASP A 34 -14.30 -10.69 -9.30
CA ASP A 34 -14.05 -12.13 -9.24
C ASP A 34 -13.97 -12.76 -10.65
N GLY A 35 -14.87 -12.37 -11.56
CA GLY A 35 -14.92 -12.89 -12.94
C GLY A 35 -13.72 -12.52 -13.81
N TRP A 36 -12.98 -11.46 -13.46
CA TRP A 36 -11.83 -10.96 -14.22
C TRP A 36 -10.49 -11.33 -13.57
N ARG A 37 -10.52 -11.80 -12.31
CA ARG A 37 -9.32 -12.00 -11.50
C ARG A 37 -8.38 -13.05 -12.07
N ALA A 38 -8.92 -14.12 -12.66
CA ALA A 38 -8.12 -15.16 -13.31
C ALA A 38 -7.29 -14.59 -14.49
N GLU A 39 -7.88 -13.73 -15.32
CA GLU A 39 -7.16 -13.07 -16.42
C GLU A 39 -6.08 -12.10 -15.87
N ALA A 40 -6.41 -11.35 -14.82
CA ALA A 40 -5.45 -10.46 -14.18
C ALA A 40 -4.24 -11.22 -13.63
N TRP A 41 -4.45 -12.36 -12.96
CA TRP A 41 -3.36 -13.23 -12.51
C TRP A 41 -2.54 -13.82 -13.67
N ASP A 42 -3.17 -14.21 -14.78
CA ASP A 42 -2.43 -14.67 -15.97
C ASP A 42 -1.51 -13.58 -16.53
N ILE A 43 -1.99 -12.33 -16.58
CA ILE A 43 -1.17 -11.18 -17.00
C ILE A 43 0.02 -10.99 -16.06
N ILE A 44 -0.21 -11.01 -14.74
CA ILE A 44 0.85 -10.84 -13.72
C ILE A 44 1.90 -11.93 -13.84
N ARG A 45 1.46 -13.19 -13.98
CA ARG A 45 2.33 -14.37 -14.14
C ARG A 45 3.17 -14.27 -15.42
N ARG A 46 2.56 -13.88 -16.56
CA ARG A 46 3.24 -13.75 -17.85
C ARG A 46 4.23 -12.58 -17.91
N ARG A 47 3.99 -11.55 -17.11
CA ARG A 47 4.85 -10.38 -16.99
C ARG A 47 5.70 -10.44 -15.73
N SER A 48 6.36 -11.58 -15.52
CA SER A 48 7.29 -11.78 -14.40
C SER A 48 8.49 -10.82 -14.42
N ASP A 49 8.71 -10.14 -15.54
CA ASP A 49 9.69 -9.06 -15.70
C ASP A 49 9.25 -7.72 -15.06
N LEU A 50 7.97 -7.56 -14.71
CA LEU A 50 7.42 -6.36 -14.06
C LEU A 50 7.12 -6.61 -12.59
N ASN A 51 7.29 -5.57 -11.76
CA ASN A 51 6.91 -5.60 -10.34
C ASN A 51 5.49 -5.02 -10.16
N PHE A 52 4.52 -5.87 -9.86
CA PHE A 52 3.13 -5.46 -9.63
C PHE A 52 2.88 -5.09 -8.18
N VAL A 53 2.10 -4.03 -7.97
CA VAL A 53 1.65 -3.61 -6.64
C VAL A 53 0.14 -3.68 -6.56
N ILE A 54 -0.35 -4.42 -5.56
CA ILE A 54 -1.78 -4.57 -5.29
C ILE A 54 -2.09 -3.95 -3.94
N ILE A 55 -2.78 -2.82 -3.95
CA ILE A 55 -3.27 -2.16 -2.73
C ILE A 55 -4.68 -2.65 -2.45
N THR A 56 -4.97 -3.08 -1.22
CA THR A 56 -6.28 -3.60 -0.87
C THR A 56 -6.72 -3.28 0.56
N LYS A 57 -8.03 -3.08 0.73
CA LYS A 57 -8.73 -3.05 2.04
C LYS A 57 -9.48 -4.36 2.32
N ARG A 58 -9.38 -5.33 1.41
CA ARG A 58 -10.15 -6.58 1.37
C ARG A 58 -9.25 -7.80 1.48
N ILE A 59 -8.19 -7.70 2.30
CA ILE A 59 -7.21 -8.78 2.42
C ILE A 59 -7.81 -10.13 2.85
N HIS A 60 -8.95 -10.12 3.55
CA HIS A 60 -9.73 -11.32 3.89
C HIS A 60 -10.26 -12.10 2.68
N ARG A 61 -10.25 -11.51 1.48
CA ARG A 61 -10.64 -12.15 0.21
C ARG A 61 -9.44 -12.57 -0.63
N PHE A 62 -8.21 -12.47 -0.11
CA PHE A 62 -7.00 -12.74 -0.88
C PHE A 62 -7.02 -14.10 -1.59
N GLU A 63 -7.50 -15.14 -0.90
CA GLU A 63 -7.54 -16.50 -1.44
C GLU A 63 -8.65 -16.73 -2.47
N VAL A 64 -9.59 -15.80 -2.61
CA VAL A 64 -10.69 -15.92 -3.57
C VAL A 64 -10.15 -15.73 -4.98
N GLY A 65 -10.07 -16.81 -5.75
CA GLY A 65 -9.58 -16.79 -7.12
C GLY A 65 -8.07 -16.63 -7.23
N LEU A 66 -7.30 -17.18 -6.27
CA LEU A 66 -5.86 -17.37 -6.46
C LEU A 66 -5.60 -18.38 -7.59
N PRO A 67 -4.53 -18.18 -8.38
CA PRO A 67 -4.16 -19.11 -9.43
C PRO A 67 -3.57 -20.39 -8.81
N GLY A 68 -3.75 -21.54 -9.47
CA GLY A 68 -3.32 -22.84 -8.94
C GLY A 68 -1.80 -22.99 -8.77
N ASP A 69 -1.02 -22.17 -9.48
CA ASP A 69 0.44 -22.09 -9.40
C ASP A 69 0.95 -21.03 -8.41
N TRP A 70 0.08 -20.44 -7.58
CA TRP A 70 0.46 -19.40 -6.62
C TRP A 70 1.57 -19.83 -5.64
N GLY A 71 1.52 -21.07 -5.16
CA GLY A 71 2.51 -21.61 -4.22
C GLY A 71 2.64 -20.75 -2.96
N SER A 72 3.88 -20.32 -2.64
CA SER A 72 4.17 -19.41 -1.52
C SER A 72 4.06 -17.92 -1.88
N GLY A 73 3.55 -17.59 -3.07
CA GLY A 73 3.44 -16.25 -3.61
C GLY A 73 4.40 -15.96 -4.77
N TYR A 74 3.97 -15.08 -5.66
CA TYR A 74 4.80 -14.59 -6.77
C TYR A 74 5.83 -13.56 -6.29
N GLU A 75 7.08 -13.71 -6.77
CA GLU A 75 8.19 -12.80 -6.46
C GLU A 75 7.93 -11.38 -7.00
N ASN A 76 7.27 -11.28 -8.15
CA ASN A 76 7.04 -10.02 -8.82
C ASN A 76 5.75 -9.31 -8.34
N VAL A 77 5.24 -9.66 -7.15
CA VAL A 77 3.99 -9.12 -6.60
C VAL A 77 4.21 -8.63 -5.17
N THR A 78 3.97 -7.33 -4.95
CA THR A 78 3.84 -6.71 -3.63
C THR A 78 2.38 -6.51 -3.28
N ILE A 79 1.96 -7.02 -2.12
CA ILE A 79 0.63 -6.78 -1.57
C ILE A 79 0.72 -5.71 -0.49
N CYS A 80 -0.08 -4.66 -0.64
CA CYS A 80 -0.18 -3.57 0.32
C CYS A 80 -1.51 -3.65 1.05
N CYS A 81 -1.47 -3.97 2.35
CA CYS A 81 -2.67 -4.04 3.18
C CYS A 81 -2.96 -2.67 3.80
N THR A 82 -4.04 -2.03 3.35
CA THR A 82 -4.47 -0.74 3.91
C THR A 82 -5.17 -0.94 5.26
N CYS A 83 -4.78 -0.16 6.27
CA CYS A 83 -5.36 -0.12 7.60
C CYS A 83 -5.55 1.35 8.01
N GLU A 84 -6.75 1.88 7.85
CA GLU A 84 -7.03 3.31 8.08
C GLU A 84 -7.13 3.69 9.57
N ASN A 85 -7.28 2.71 10.47
CA ASN A 85 -7.40 2.87 11.92
C ASN A 85 -6.97 1.59 12.66
N GLN A 86 -6.87 1.64 14.01
CA GLN A 86 -6.43 0.53 14.86
C GLN A 86 -7.33 -0.69 14.70
N ASN A 87 -8.66 -0.48 14.68
CA ASN A 87 -9.61 -1.56 14.52
C ASN A 87 -9.43 -2.32 13.18
N ARG A 88 -9.11 -1.61 12.10
CA ARG A 88 -8.80 -2.23 10.81
C ARG A 88 -7.43 -2.90 10.79
N ALA A 89 -6.43 -2.34 11.46
CA ALA A 89 -5.13 -3.00 11.64
C ALA A 89 -5.30 -4.33 12.39
N ASP A 90 -6.04 -4.33 13.50
CA ASP A 90 -6.29 -5.53 14.29
C ASP A 90 -7.15 -6.58 13.62
N TYR A 91 -8.02 -6.16 12.70
CA TYR A 91 -8.79 -7.10 11.89
C TYR A 91 -7.99 -7.67 10.70
N ARG A 92 -7.20 -6.85 10.01
CA ARG A 92 -6.60 -7.22 8.72
C ARG A 92 -5.19 -7.80 8.84
N LEU A 93 -4.37 -7.27 9.74
CA LEU A 93 -2.95 -7.64 9.81
C LEU A 93 -2.71 -9.09 10.28
N PRO A 94 -3.46 -9.66 11.25
CA PRO A 94 -3.32 -11.08 11.58
C PRO A 94 -3.49 -11.98 10.35
N VAL A 95 -4.58 -11.77 9.60
CA VAL A 95 -4.87 -12.52 8.36
C VAL A 95 -3.75 -12.29 7.34
N PHE A 96 -3.37 -11.03 7.10
CA PHE A 96 -2.35 -10.65 6.13
C PHE A 96 -0.99 -11.34 6.35
N LEU A 97 -0.61 -11.55 7.62
CA LEU A 97 0.66 -12.15 8.00
C LEU A 97 0.68 -13.68 7.84
N GLU A 98 -0.49 -14.32 7.80
CA GLU A 98 -0.65 -15.77 7.61
C GLU A 98 -0.74 -16.17 6.13
N LEU A 99 -1.20 -15.27 5.26
CA LEU A 99 -1.38 -15.53 3.83
C LEU A 99 -0.05 -15.84 3.10
N PRO A 100 -0.06 -16.65 2.02
CA PRO A 100 1.13 -17.02 1.24
C PRO A 100 1.58 -15.88 0.33
N ILE A 101 2.09 -14.80 0.93
CA ILE A 101 2.58 -13.59 0.24
C ILE A 101 4.08 -13.50 0.45
N LYS A 102 4.82 -13.10 -0.59
CA LYS A 102 6.26 -12.84 -0.46
C LYS A 102 6.52 -11.43 0.06
N HIS A 103 6.04 -10.43 -0.66
CA HIS A 103 6.30 -9.02 -0.35
C HIS A 103 5.08 -8.35 0.28
N ARG A 104 5.23 -7.89 1.53
CA ARG A 104 4.14 -7.28 2.32
C ARG A 104 4.48 -5.85 2.70
N THR A 105 3.54 -4.95 2.46
CA THR A 105 3.62 -3.56 2.92
C THR A 105 2.32 -3.19 3.61
N VAL A 106 2.40 -2.32 4.63
CA VAL A 106 1.21 -1.76 5.30
C VAL A 106 1.00 -0.33 4.84
N ILE A 107 -0.27 0.06 4.65
CA ILE A 107 -0.64 1.43 4.27
C ILE A 107 -1.62 2.01 5.29
N HIS A 108 -1.25 3.09 5.94
CA HIS A 108 -2.12 3.95 6.74
C HIS A 108 -2.48 5.20 5.94
N GLU A 109 -3.22 5.02 4.83
CA GLU A 109 -3.63 6.11 3.95
C GLU A 109 -5.06 5.85 3.41
N PRO A 110 -6.05 6.67 3.81
CA PRO A 110 -5.92 7.75 4.78
C PRO A 110 -5.69 7.20 6.20
N MET A 111 -4.79 7.83 6.96
CA MET A 111 -4.63 7.61 8.40
C MET A 111 -5.70 8.42 9.14
N LEU A 112 -6.56 7.75 9.90
CA LEU A 112 -7.72 8.37 10.54
C LEU A 112 -7.59 8.51 12.06
N GLU A 113 -6.62 7.83 12.65
CA GLU A 113 -6.26 7.88 14.07
C GLU A 113 -4.81 7.40 14.26
N GLN A 114 -4.33 7.45 15.50
CA GLN A 114 -3.08 6.78 15.88
C GLN A 114 -3.24 5.26 15.80
N ILE A 115 -2.23 4.58 15.27
CA ILE A 115 -2.26 3.12 15.07
C ILE A 115 -0.96 2.54 15.60
N ASP A 116 -1.06 1.56 16.51
CA ASP A 116 0.05 0.74 16.99
C ASP A 116 0.05 -0.61 16.25
N ILE A 117 1.13 -0.85 15.53
CA ILE A 117 1.41 -2.09 14.80
C ILE A 117 2.69 -2.79 15.28
N ARG A 118 3.29 -2.40 16.42
CA ARG A 118 4.55 -2.97 16.92
C ARG A 118 4.51 -4.50 16.97
N LYS A 119 3.42 -5.06 17.51
CA LYS A 119 3.21 -6.52 17.58
C LYS A 119 3.22 -7.21 16.20
N TYR A 120 2.83 -6.50 15.15
CA TYR A 120 2.84 -7.01 13.77
C TYR A 120 4.21 -6.83 13.12
N LEU A 121 4.88 -5.69 13.36
CA LEU A 121 6.25 -5.43 12.90
C LEU A 121 7.24 -6.45 13.50
N ALA A 122 7.05 -6.83 14.77
CA ALA A 122 7.86 -7.83 15.47
C ALA A 122 7.92 -9.21 14.79
N THR A 123 7.00 -9.51 13.86
CA THR A 123 7.03 -10.76 13.08
C THR A 123 8.13 -10.77 12.02
N GLY A 124 8.71 -9.63 11.66
CA GLY A 124 9.71 -9.49 10.60
C GLY A 124 9.18 -9.70 9.18
N LYS A 125 7.86 -9.83 9.00
CA LYS A 125 7.25 -10.12 7.69
C LYS A 125 6.82 -8.86 6.92
N ILE A 126 6.80 -7.69 7.55
CA ILE A 126 6.38 -6.42 6.93
C ILE A 126 7.63 -5.72 6.40
N GLU A 127 7.68 -5.48 5.10
CA GLU A 127 8.84 -4.90 4.40
C GLU A 127 8.77 -3.37 4.31
N GLY A 128 7.65 -2.76 4.70
CA GLY A 128 7.51 -1.31 4.69
C GLY A 128 6.15 -0.82 5.19
N VAL A 129 6.13 0.44 5.57
CA VAL A 129 4.92 1.16 6.00
C VAL A 129 4.82 2.50 5.27
N THR A 130 3.64 2.80 4.73
CA THR A 130 3.34 4.11 4.13
C THR A 130 2.21 4.78 4.90
N CYS A 131 2.39 6.04 5.27
CA CYS A 131 1.35 6.83 5.93
C CYS A 131 0.98 8.07 5.10
N GLY A 132 -0.28 8.48 5.19
CA GLY A 132 -0.72 9.74 4.60
C GLY A 132 -2.14 10.14 4.97
N GLY A 133 -2.43 11.43 4.90
CA GLY A 133 -3.77 11.97 5.14
C GLY A 133 -4.70 11.86 3.92
N GLU A 134 -5.99 12.09 4.17
CA GLU A 134 -7.02 12.10 3.12
C GLU A 134 -6.95 13.37 2.27
N SER A 135 -7.07 13.24 0.95
CA SER A 135 -7.20 14.38 0.03
C SER A 135 -8.68 14.71 -0.21
N GLY A 136 -8.96 15.94 -0.66
CA GLY A 136 -10.31 16.37 -1.04
C GLY A 136 -10.97 17.33 -0.05
N PRO A 137 -12.13 17.92 -0.41
CA PRO A 137 -12.79 18.95 0.39
C PRO A 137 -13.30 18.41 1.74
N ASP A 138 -13.76 17.17 1.75
CA ASP A 138 -14.32 16.49 2.92
C ASP A 138 -13.28 15.72 3.73
N ALA A 139 -11.99 15.95 3.46
CA ALA A 139 -10.92 15.26 4.13
C ALA A 139 -11.04 15.36 5.66
N ARG A 140 -10.82 14.23 6.33
CA ARG A 140 -10.67 14.18 7.78
C ARG A 140 -9.29 14.67 8.20
N VAL A 141 -9.19 15.07 9.47
CA VAL A 141 -7.93 15.56 10.04
C VAL A 141 -6.94 14.41 10.15
N CYS A 142 -5.75 14.60 9.59
CA CYS A 142 -4.58 13.75 9.84
C CYS A 142 -3.64 14.48 10.80
N ASP A 143 -3.34 13.88 11.95
CA ASP A 143 -2.44 14.47 12.95
C ASP A 143 -0.99 14.02 12.71
N PHE A 144 -0.07 14.99 12.66
CA PHE A 144 1.35 14.72 12.51
C PHE A 144 1.91 13.87 13.66
N ALA A 145 1.35 13.97 14.86
CA ALA A 145 1.77 13.13 15.99
C ALA A 145 1.56 11.63 15.71
N TRP A 146 0.48 11.27 15.00
CA TRP A 146 0.22 9.89 14.62
C TRP A 146 1.24 9.38 13.59
N ILE A 147 1.60 10.24 12.64
CA ILE A 147 2.62 9.94 11.61
C ILE A 147 3.99 9.73 12.26
N LEU A 148 4.36 10.57 13.24
CA LEU A 148 5.62 10.44 13.97
C LEU A 148 5.67 9.15 14.79
N ASP A 149 4.58 8.79 15.48
CA ASP A 149 4.51 7.53 16.23
C ASP A 149 4.63 6.31 15.29
N SER A 150 3.97 6.30 14.13
CA SER A 150 4.16 5.23 13.14
C SER A 150 5.60 5.16 12.61
N MET A 151 6.26 6.30 12.42
CA MET A 151 7.67 6.36 12.03
C MET A 151 8.57 5.76 13.12
N GLU A 152 8.36 6.15 14.37
CA GLU A 152 9.11 5.62 15.53
C GLU A 152 8.95 4.11 15.66
N GLN A 153 7.73 3.60 15.49
CA GLN A 153 7.47 2.16 15.42
C GLN A 153 8.29 1.49 14.31
N CYS A 154 8.36 2.09 13.12
CA CYS A 154 9.12 1.51 12.01
C CYS A 154 10.63 1.53 12.27
N VAL A 155 11.15 2.61 12.88
CA VAL A 155 12.55 2.70 13.30
C VAL A 155 12.89 1.64 14.37
N GLU A 156 11.99 1.38 15.31
CA GLU A 156 12.17 0.36 16.37
C GLU A 156 12.40 -1.05 15.80
N TYR A 157 11.73 -1.39 14.70
CA TYR A 157 11.81 -2.71 14.06
C TYR A 157 12.63 -2.73 12.75
N ASP A 158 13.35 -1.65 12.45
CA ASP A 158 14.15 -1.49 11.24
C ASP A 158 13.38 -1.68 9.91
N VAL A 159 12.14 -1.18 9.86
CA VAL A 159 11.25 -1.29 8.69
C VAL A 159 11.20 0.04 7.93
N PRO A 160 11.35 0.05 6.59
CA PRO A 160 11.20 1.26 5.79
C PRO A 160 9.88 2.00 6.02
N PHE A 161 9.94 3.32 6.19
CA PHE A 161 8.78 4.17 6.46
C PHE A 161 8.70 5.37 5.53
N TRP A 162 7.58 5.50 4.82
CA TRP A 162 7.32 6.62 3.92
C TRP A 162 6.13 7.47 4.37
N PHE A 163 6.39 8.74 4.68
CA PHE A 163 5.34 9.74 4.81
C PHE A 163 5.02 10.34 3.44
N LYS A 164 3.98 9.80 2.79
CA LYS A 164 3.66 10.09 1.39
C LYS A 164 3.02 11.46 1.20
N GLN A 165 2.01 11.79 2.00
CA GLN A 165 1.28 13.05 1.86
C GLN A 165 0.59 13.49 3.15
N THR A 166 0.45 14.81 3.33
CA THR A 166 -0.22 15.39 4.51
C THR A 166 -1.73 15.18 4.55
N GLY A 167 -2.36 15.00 3.38
CA GLY A 167 -3.80 15.20 3.21
C GLY A 167 -4.20 16.68 3.26
N ALA A 168 -5.50 16.95 3.07
CA ALA A 168 -6.00 18.32 2.93
C ALA A 168 -6.23 19.04 4.27
N LYS A 169 -6.55 18.31 5.35
CA LYS A 169 -6.66 18.86 6.71
C LYS A 169 -5.57 18.23 7.59
N PHE A 170 -4.48 18.94 7.78
CA PHE A 170 -3.30 18.43 8.47
C PHE A 170 -3.09 19.14 9.80
N LYS A 171 -3.08 18.40 10.91
CA LYS A 171 -2.86 18.95 12.25
C LYS A 171 -1.39 18.79 12.65
N LYS A 172 -0.78 19.87 13.14
CA LYS A 172 0.57 19.86 13.72
C LYS A 172 0.56 20.66 15.02
N GLY A 173 0.76 19.99 16.14
CA GLY A 173 0.52 20.56 17.47
C GLY A 173 -0.93 21.00 17.62
N ASN A 174 -1.15 22.25 18.03
CA ASN A 174 -2.50 22.78 18.25
C ASN A 174 -3.13 23.43 17.01
N LYS A 175 -2.46 23.40 15.85
CA LYS A 175 -2.92 24.07 14.63
C LYS A 175 -3.31 23.07 13.55
N VAL A 176 -4.45 23.32 12.91
CA VAL A 176 -4.88 22.63 11.68
C VAL A 176 -4.55 23.51 10.48
N TYR A 177 -3.92 22.92 9.48
CA TYR A 177 -3.53 23.54 8.23
C TYR A 177 -4.39 22.96 7.11
N LEU A 178 -4.89 23.84 6.23
CA LEU A 178 -5.53 23.44 4.99
C LEU A 178 -4.47 23.42 3.89
N ILE A 179 -4.16 22.24 3.36
CA ILE A 179 -3.09 22.04 2.39
C ILE A 179 -3.68 21.75 1.02
N ASP A 180 -3.39 22.63 0.05
CA ASP A 180 -3.76 22.45 -1.35
C ASP A 180 -3.20 21.13 -1.89
N ARG A 181 -3.99 20.41 -2.70
CA ARG A 181 -3.63 19.10 -3.27
C ARG A 181 -2.24 19.09 -3.91
N LYS A 182 -1.83 20.16 -4.61
CA LYS A 182 -0.52 20.24 -5.26
C LYS A 182 0.65 20.32 -4.27
N ALA A 183 0.38 20.66 -3.02
CA ALA A 183 1.36 20.82 -1.96
C ALA A 183 1.42 19.63 -1.00
N GLN A 184 0.45 18.71 -1.00
CA GLN A 184 0.34 17.67 0.04
C GLN A 184 1.55 16.72 0.10
N MET A 185 2.05 16.29 -1.06
CA MET A 185 3.25 15.43 -1.13
C MET A 185 4.53 16.20 -0.83
N SER A 186 4.69 17.41 -1.40
CA SER A 186 5.91 18.20 -1.19
C SER A 186 6.03 18.73 0.24
N GLN A 187 4.92 18.99 0.93
CA GLN A 187 4.92 19.34 2.36
C GLN A 187 5.24 18.12 3.24
N ALA A 188 4.74 16.93 2.89
CA ALA A 188 5.11 15.70 3.61
C ALA A 188 6.62 15.40 3.46
N GLN A 189 7.17 15.53 2.25
CA GLN A 189 8.59 15.35 2.00
C GLN A 189 9.46 16.32 2.83
N LYS A 190 9.05 17.59 2.95
CA LYS A 190 9.75 18.60 3.77
C LYS A 190 9.77 18.28 5.26
N ALA A 191 8.92 17.36 5.75
CA ALA A 191 8.98 16.94 7.14
C ALA A 191 10.27 16.16 7.46
N GLY A 192 10.91 15.54 6.47
CA GLY A 192 12.22 14.90 6.64
C GLY A 192 12.21 13.65 7.55
N ILE A 193 11.06 12.97 7.64
CA ILE A 193 10.85 11.83 8.56
C ILE A 193 10.79 10.46 7.83
N ASN A 194 11.13 10.41 6.55
CA ASN A 194 11.23 9.13 5.86
C ASN A 194 12.40 8.32 6.41
N TYR A 195 12.24 7.00 6.50
CA TYR A 195 13.26 6.10 7.02
C TYR A 195 13.52 4.98 6.01
N LYS A 196 14.78 4.85 5.54
CA LYS A 196 15.23 3.81 4.60
C LYS A 196 14.38 3.68 3.31
N CYS A 197 13.95 4.81 2.75
CA CYS A 197 13.18 4.90 1.50
C CYS A 197 14.02 5.36 0.31
#